data_AF-A0A9E5BZY4-F1
#
_entry.id   AF-A0A9E5BZY4-F1
#
_cell.length_a   1.000
_cell.length_b   1.000
_cell.length_c   1.000
_cell.angle_alpha   90.00
_cell.angle_beta   90.00
_cell.angle_gamma   90.00
#
_symmetry.space_group_name_H-M   'P 1'
#
loop_
_entity.id
_entity.type
_entity.pdbx_description
1 polymer ?
#
loop_
_entity_poly.entity_id
_entity_poly.type
_entity_poly.pdbx_seq_one_letter_code
_entity_poly.pdbx_strand_id
1 'polypeptide(L)'
;MPELAVDPRKVGGAFSVDESARRIIHYAFAEKVCMTSAAAWASTCPTIKVKFILGEHCYHDSIHAFWLGQRLPELRVLEGADLDAPPTLRSSTKAEPPNEEFLKFCEEMQMQDDELLRLVGLYRVMKTHLVVYYRHHLLVTDPVCDGPTIRILNHILLEEEEHLKWGQGIYEELADTPERRREAMEWQTHLEDLLVRSGGVLGHPQDALK
;
A
#
# COMPACT_ATOMS: atom_id res chain seq x y z
N MET A 1 -34.38 -7.71 -31.17
CA MET A 1 -33.82 -6.46 -30.62
C MET A 1 -32.37 -6.72 -30.28
N PRO A 2 -31.42 -5.81 -30.59
CA PRO A 2 -30.03 -6.00 -30.18
C PRO A 2 -29.95 -5.98 -28.65
N GLU A 3 -29.06 -6.81 -28.10
CA GLU A 3 -28.73 -6.78 -26.68
C GLU A 3 -28.02 -5.46 -26.37
N LEU A 4 -28.59 -4.64 -25.49
CA LEU A 4 -28.08 -3.31 -25.16
C LEU A 4 -27.10 -3.33 -23.97
N ALA A 5 -27.21 -4.34 -23.10
CA ALA A 5 -26.41 -4.47 -21.88
C ALA A 5 -25.55 -5.74 -21.94
N VAL A 6 -24.46 -5.68 -22.71
CA VAL A 6 -23.50 -6.78 -22.84
C VAL A 6 -22.52 -6.72 -21.67
N ASP A 7 -22.40 -7.79 -20.89
CA ASP A 7 -21.40 -7.92 -19.84
C ASP A 7 -20.05 -8.40 -20.43
N PRO A 8 -18.99 -7.57 -20.40
CA PRO A 8 -17.70 -7.94 -20.99
C PRO A 8 -16.85 -8.83 -20.08
N ARG A 9 -17.25 -9.04 -18.82
CA ARG A 9 -16.43 -9.73 -17.82
C ARG A 9 -16.34 -11.23 -18.11
N LYS A 10 -15.20 -11.82 -17.74
CA LYS A 10 -14.95 -13.26 -17.82
C LYS A 10 -14.62 -13.79 -16.44
N VAL A 11 -15.13 -14.98 -16.12
CA VAL A 11 -14.72 -15.73 -14.92
C VAL A 11 -13.35 -16.37 -15.19
N GLY A 12 -12.53 -16.43 -14.16
CA GLY A 12 -11.13 -16.83 -14.20
C GLY A 12 -10.20 -15.64 -13.93
N GLY A 13 -9.19 -15.87 -13.12
CA GLY A 13 -8.14 -14.92 -12.77
C GLY A 13 -6.88 -15.66 -12.33
N ALA A 14 -5.79 -14.93 -12.12
CA ALA A 14 -4.49 -15.50 -11.76
C ALA A 14 -4.39 -15.98 -10.31
N PHE A 15 -5.32 -15.58 -9.44
CA PHE A 15 -5.23 -15.82 -8.00
C PHE A 15 -6.33 -16.75 -7.49
N SER A 16 -5.94 -17.68 -6.62
CA SER A 16 -6.89 -18.40 -5.77
C SER A 16 -7.41 -17.47 -4.66
N VAL A 17 -8.47 -17.89 -3.97
CA VAL A 17 -8.98 -17.17 -2.78
C VAL A 17 -7.89 -17.00 -1.73
N ASP A 18 -7.10 -18.04 -1.48
CA ASP A 18 -6.03 -18.04 -0.47
C ASP A 18 -4.87 -17.10 -0.88
N GLU A 19 -4.52 -17.07 -2.17
CA GLU A 19 -3.50 -16.15 -2.69
C GLU A 19 -3.98 -14.70 -2.65
N SER A 20 -5.26 -14.43 -2.96
CA SER A 20 -5.84 -13.11 -2.78
C SER A 20 -5.84 -12.71 -1.29
N ALA A 21 -6.20 -13.62 -0.39
CA ALA A 21 -6.18 -13.35 1.06
C ALA A 21 -4.77 -12.95 1.53
N ARG A 22 -3.75 -13.72 1.15
CA ARG A 22 -2.34 -13.45 1.49
C ARG A 22 -1.89 -12.06 1.00
N ARG A 23 -2.21 -11.70 -0.24
CA ARG A 23 -1.93 -10.37 -0.80
C ARG A 23 -2.58 -9.26 0.01
N ILE A 24 -3.86 -9.42 0.36
CA ILE A 24 -4.62 -8.43 1.13
C ILE A 24 -4.05 -8.26 2.55
N ILE A 25 -3.58 -9.33 3.19
CA ILE A 25 -2.88 -9.25 4.49
C ILE A 25 -1.63 -8.35 4.37
N HIS A 26 -0.81 -8.57 3.34
CA HIS A 26 0.41 -7.79 3.16
C HIS A 26 0.13 -6.34 2.73
N TYR A 27 -0.88 -6.11 1.89
CA TYR A 27 -1.33 -4.76 1.55
C TYR A 27 -1.82 -4.02 2.79
N ALA A 28 -2.65 -4.66 3.63
CA ALA A 28 -3.11 -4.07 4.87
C ALA A 28 -1.95 -3.74 5.83
N PHE A 29 -0.90 -4.56 5.86
CA PHE A 29 0.32 -4.26 6.59
C PHE A 29 1.03 -3.03 6.04
N ALA A 30 1.24 -2.97 4.73
CA ALA A 30 1.93 -1.85 4.09
C ALA A 30 1.17 -0.52 4.23
N GLU A 31 -0.17 -0.53 4.14
CA GLU A 31 -1.01 0.64 4.42
C GLU A 31 -0.87 1.10 5.87
N LYS A 32 -0.83 0.16 6.84
CA LYS A 32 -0.56 0.50 8.26
C LYS A 32 0.84 1.10 8.44
N VAL A 33 1.84 0.63 7.72
CA VAL A 33 3.18 1.23 7.71
C VAL A 33 3.13 2.66 7.17
N CYS A 34 2.44 2.91 6.05
CA CYS A 34 2.27 4.26 5.50
C CYS A 34 1.57 5.19 6.51
N MET A 35 0.44 4.74 7.07
CA MET A 35 -0.33 5.45 8.10
C MET A 35 0.55 5.82 9.31
N THR A 36 1.24 4.85 9.90
CA THR A 36 2.05 5.07 11.10
C THR A 36 3.28 5.95 10.83
N SER A 37 3.89 5.82 9.65
CA SER A 37 4.99 6.70 9.22
C SER A 37 4.51 8.15 9.10
N ALA A 38 3.41 8.37 8.37
CA ALA A 38 2.84 9.70 8.19
C ALA A 38 2.42 10.33 9.53
N ALA A 39 1.77 9.56 10.41
CA ALA A 39 1.38 10.01 11.75
C ALA A 39 2.59 10.42 12.60
N ALA A 40 3.65 9.60 12.62
CA ALA A 40 4.86 9.88 13.40
C ALA A 40 5.58 11.15 12.89
N TRP A 41 5.73 11.25 11.56
CA TRP A 41 6.48 12.34 10.94
C TRP A 41 5.73 13.66 10.90
N ALA A 42 4.39 13.67 10.83
CA ALA A 42 3.58 14.90 10.78
C ALA A 42 3.89 15.86 11.95
N SER A 43 4.23 15.32 13.13
CA SER A 43 4.58 16.13 14.29
C SER A 43 6.00 16.72 14.23
N THR A 44 6.95 16.03 13.58
CA THR A 44 8.39 16.32 13.60
C THR A 44 8.92 17.02 12.34
N CYS A 45 8.23 16.92 11.20
CA CYS A 45 8.58 17.60 9.96
C CYS A 45 8.57 19.14 10.15
N PRO A 46 9.61 19.90 9.76
CA PRO A 46 9.60 21.36 9.91
C PRO A 46 8.61 22.07 8.98
N THR A 47 8.36 21.52 7.78
CA THR A 47 7.58 22.20 6.75
C THR A 47 6.07 22.08 7.01
N ILE A 48 5.38 23.21 7.22
CA ILE A 48 3.96 23.21 7.63
C ILE A 48 3.01 22.50 6.65
N LYS A 49 3.19 22.68 5.34
CA LYS A 49 2.38 21.98 4.32
C LYS A 49 2.62 20.48 4.31
N VAL A 50 3.84 20.03 4.66
CA VAL A 50 4.15 18.61 4.82
C VAL A 50 3.35 18.06 6.00
N LYS A 51 3.27 18.79 7.12
CA LYS A 51 2.44 18.36 8.26
C LYS A 51 0.97 18.17 7.89
N PHE A 52 0.39 19.12 7.18
CA PHE A 52 -1.01 19.07 6.80
C PHE A 52 -1.30 17.86 5.91
N ILE A 53 -0.48 17.67 4.87
CA ILE A 53 -0.72 16.54 3.97
C ILE A 53 -0.46 15.20 4.63
N LEU A 54 0.54 15.09 5.52
CA LEU A 54 0.81 13.83 6.20
C LEU A 54 -0.34 13.47 7.14
N GLY A 55 -1.01 14.47 7.74
CA GLY A 55 -2.24 14.24 8.50
C GLY A 55 -3.39 13.71 7.62
N GLU A 56 -3.57 14.29 6.44
CA GLU A 56 -4.58 13.85 5.46
C GLU A 56 -4.29 12.44 4.93
N HIS A 57 -3.08 12.20 4.42
CA HIS A 57 -2.69 10.89 3.88
C HIS A 57 -2.68 9.81 4.97
N CYS A 58 -2.30 10.15 6.22
CA CYS A 58 -2.45 9.23 7.35
C CYS A 58 -3.90 8.79 7.53
N TYR A 59 -4.87 9.71 7.37
CA TYR A 59 -6.28 9.35 7.45
C TYR A 59 -6.67 8.44 6.28
N HIS A 60 -6.29 8.76 5.04
CA HIS A 60 -6.56 7.90 3.88
C HIS A 60 -5.98 6.49 4.07
N ASP A 61 -4.70 6.38 4.45
CA ASP A 61 -4.02 5.10 4.70
C ASP A 61 -4.72 4.29 5.81
N SER A 62 -5.29 4.96 6.81
CA SER A 62 -6.09 4.30 7.85
C SER A 62 -7.38 3.69 7.30
N ILE A 63 -8.03 4.39 6.35
CA ILE A 63 -9.24 3.93 5.67
C ILE A 63 -8.89 2.81 4.68
N HIS A 64 -7.78 2.91 3.95
CA HIS A 64 -7.28 1.84 3.09
C HIS A 64 -7.06 0.55 3.88
N ALA A 65 -6.30 0.62 4.98
CA ALA A 65 -6.04 -0.52 5.86
C ALA A 65 -7.35 -1.10 6.43
N PHE A 66 -8.31 -0.25 6.78
CA PHE A 66 -9.62 -0.67 7.25
C PHE A 66 -10.41 -1.43 6.17
N TRP A 67 -10.49 -0.90 4.95
CA TRP A 67 -11.19 -1.56 3.84
C TRP A 67 -10.56 -2.90 3.45
N LEU A 68 -9.24 -2.97 3.43
CA LEU A 68 -8.53 -4.24 3.23
C LEU A 68 -8.84 -5.23 4.37
N GLY A 69 -8.90 -4.76 5.62
CA GLY A 69 -9.30 -5.57 6.77
C GLY A 69 -10.73 -6.11 6.70
N GLN A 70 -11.68 -5.35 6.17
CA GLN A 70 -13.07 -5.79 5.92
C GLN A 70 -13.14 -6.91 4.87
N ARG A 71 -12.22 -6.91 3.90
CA ARG A 71 -12.17 -7.92 2.85
C ARG A 71 -11.69 -9.29 3.34
N LEU A 72 -10.85 -9.32 4.37
CA LEU A 72 -10.20 -10.55 4.86
C LEU A 72 -11.21 -11.62 5.35
N PRO A 73 -12.23 -11.32 6.17
CA PRO A 73 -13.25 -12.28 6.57
C PRO A 73 -14.04 -12.86 5.38
N GLU A 74 -14.30 -12.06 4.35
CA GLU A 74 -14.95 -12.53 3.12
C GLU A 74 -14.08 -13.52 2.32
N LEU A 75 -12.76 -13.41 2.49
CA LEU A 75 -11.74 -14.33 1.97
C LEU A 75 -11.42 -15.49 2.94
N ARG A 76 -12.25 -15.71 3.97
CA ARG A 76 -12.12 -16.78 4.99
C ARG A 76 -10.97 -16.60 5.99
N VAL A 77 -10.38 -15.41 6.06
CA VAL A 77 -9.41 -15.07 7.12
C VAL A 77 -10.16 -14.57 8.34
N LEU A 78 -10.40 -15.48 9.29
CA LEU A 78 -11.11 -15.18 10.55
C LEU A 78 -10.18 -14.82 11.70
N GLU A 79 -8.88 -14.99 11.53
CA GLU A 79 -7.90 -14.58 12.53
C GLU A 79 -7.99 -13.06 12.76
N GLY A 80 -8.06 -12.65 14.02
CA GLY A 80 -8.22 -11.23 14.37
C GLY A 80 -9.53 -10.59 13.91
N ALA A 81 -10.51 -11.38 13.47
CA ALA A 81 -11.82 -10.90 13.06
C ALA A 81 -12.74 -10.65 14.24
N ASP A 82 -13.50 -9.55 14.18
CA ASP A 82 -14.59 -9.29 15.13
C ASP A 82 -15.80 -10.18 14.80
N LEU A 83 -15.91 -11.31 15.51
CA LEU A 83 -16.99 -12.27 15.29
C LEU A 83 -18.34 -11.80 15.84
N ASP A 84 -18.33 -10.84 16.78
CA ASP A 84 -19.54 -10.24 17.37
C ASP A 84 -20.17 -9.22 16.41
N ALA A 85 -19.36 -8.57 15.58
CA ALA A 85 -19.85 -7.73 14.49
C ALA A 85 -20.68 -8.56 13.47
N PRO A 86 -21.76 -7.98 12.92
CA PRO A 86 -22.53 -8.63 11.86
C PRO A 86 -21.63 -8.85 10.63
N PRO A 87 -21.89 -9.87 9.80
CA PRO A 87 -21.03 -10.18 8.64
C PRO A 87 -20.78 -9.01 7.69
N THR A 88 -21.71 -8.06 7.60
CA THR A 88 -21.61 -6.86 6.76
C THR A 88 -20.71 -5.76 7.30
N LEU A 89 -20.29 -5.84 8.58
CA LEU A 89 -19.39 -4.87 9.24
C LEU A 89 -18.13 -5.54 9.80
N ARG A 90 -17.96 -6.84 9.55
CA ARG A 90 -16.88 -7.63 10.13
C ARG A 90 -15.54 -7.24 9.49
N SER A 91 -14.59 -6.84 10.32
CA SER A 91 -13.19 -6.60 9.93
C SER A 91 -12.26 -7.62 10.57
N SER A 92 -11.18 -7.96 9.89
CA SER A 92 -10.01 -8.58 10.51
C SER A 92 -8.92 -7.54 10.74
N THR A 93 -8.23 -7.65 11.89
CA THR A 93 -7.04 -6.85 12.21
C THR A 93 -5.74 -7.47 11.67
N LYS A 94 -5.80 -8.67 11.07
CA LYS A 94 -4.64 -9.40 10.53
C LYS A 94 -3.92 -8.56 9.49
N ALA A 95 -2.63 -8.34 9.72
CA ALA A 95 -1.74 -7.60 8.84
C ALA A 95 -0.32 -7.96 9.21
N GLU A 96 0.44 -8.53 8.28
CA GLU A 96 1.79 -9.05 8.52
C GLU A 96 2.69 -8.72 7.33
N PRO A 97 4.00 -8.50 7.58
CA PRO A 97 4.96 -8.36 6.48
C PRO A 97 5.12 -9.70 5.76
N PRO A 98 5.45 -9.69 4.45
CA PRO A 98 5.70 -10.91 3.70
C PRO A 98 6.93 -11.70 4.19
N ASN A 99 7.94 -11.00 4.71
CA ASN A 99 9.17 -11.56 5.26
C ASN A 99 9.91 -10.51 6.13
N GLU A 100 10.99 -10.94 6.79
CA GLU A 100 11.81 -10.09 7.65
C GLU A 100 12.55 -9.00 6.84
N GLU A 101 12.93 -9.28 5.61
CA GLU A 101 13.60 -8.31 4.72
C GLU A 101 12.70 -7.13 4.36
N PHE A 102 11.40 -7.37 4.13
CA PHE A 102 10.44 -6.30 3.90
C PHE A 102 10.20 -5.48 5.17
N LEU A 103 10.17 -6.13 6.34
CA LEU A 103 10.08 -5.43 7.62
C LEU A 103 11.31 -4.51 7.82
N LYS A 104 12.51 -5.01 7.52
CA LYS A 104 13.74 -4.21 7.58
C LYS A 104 13.70 -3.00 6.65
N PHE A 105 13.19 -3.15 5.43
CA PHE A 105 12.95 -2.01 4.53
C PHE A 105 12.03 -0.96 5.18
N CYS A 106 10.92 -1.38 5.77
CA CYS A 106 9.99 -0.48 6.47
C CYS A 106 10.67 0.25 7.63
N GLU A 107 11.45 -0.47 8.44
CA GLU A 107 12.18 0.09 9.59
C GLU A 107 13.21 1.13 9.14
N GLU A 108 14.03 0.82 8.14
CA GLU A 108 15.04 1.75 7.62
C GLU A 108 14.40 3.01 7.03
N MET A 109 13.25 2.88 6.36
CA MET A 109 12.47 4.02 5.90
C MET A 109 11.95 4.87 7.09
N GLN A 110 11.36 4.22 8.10
CA GLN A 110 10.74 4.89 9.25
C GLN A 110 11.74 5.60 10.17
N MET A 111 12.96 5.06 10.29
CA MET A 111 14.03 5.60 11.11
C MET A 111 14.75 6.79 10.48
N GLN A 112 14.43 7.18 9.24
CA GLN A 112 15.03 8.38 8.69
C GLN A 112 14.62 9.63 9.45
N ASP A 113 15.54 10.60 9.51
CA ASP A 113 15.33 11.86 10.23
C ASP A 113 15.23 13.08 9.31
N ASP A 114 15.87 13.03 8.14
CA ASP A 114 15.79 14.12 7.16
C ASP A 114 14.39 14.15 6.50
N GLU A 115 13.78 15.33 6.45
CA GLU A 115 12.43 15.52 5.91
C GLU A 115 12.33 15.07 4.44
N LEU A 116 13.27 15.46 3.58
CA LEU A 116 13.26 15.04 2.17
C LEU A 116 13.39 13.53 2.05
N LEU A 117 14.31 12.92 2.80
CA LEU A 117 14.59 11.48 2.70
C LEU A 117 13.41 10.63 3.18
N ARG A 118 12.69 11.08 4.22
CA ARG A 118 11.40 10.48 4.63
C ARG A 118 10.39 10.48 3.49
N LEU A 119 10.20 11.65 2.87
CA LEU A 119 9.21 11.81 1.79
C LEU A 119 9.61 11.03 0.53
N VAL A 120 10.90 10.93 0.22
CA VAL A 120 11.42 10.06 -0.84
C VAL A 120 11.07 8.60 -0.54
N GLY A 121 11.35 8.10 0.66
CA GLY A 121 11.03 6.73 1.04
C GLY A 121 9.53 6.43 0.95
N LEU A 122 8.68 7.30 1.49
CA LEU A 122 7.24 7.09 1.49
C LEU A 122 6.61 7.20 0.10
N TYR A 123 6.85 8.29 -0.63
CA TYR A 123 6.15 8.54 -1.90
C TYR A 123 6.85 7.90 -3.08
N ARG A 124 8.17 8.05 -3.21
CA ARG A 124 8.90 7.58 -4.40
C ARG A 124 9.24 6.10 -4.36
N VAL A 125 9.25 5.47 -3.17
CA VAL A 125 9.54 4.04 -3.02
C VAL A 125 8.30 3.26 -2.57
N MET A 126 7.86 3.41 -1.31
CA MET A 126 6.80 2.58 -0.72
C MET A 126 5.45 2.71 -1.45
N LYS A 127 4.89 3.92 -1.53
CA LYS A 127 3.58 4.13 -2.19
C LYS A 127 3.63 3.88 -3.69
N THR A 128 4.75 4.22 -4.35
CA THR A 128 4.95 3.91 -5.77
C THR A 128 4.93 2.39 -6.00
N HIS A 129 5.59 1.62 -5.14
CA HIS A 129 5.55 0.16 -5.16
C HIS A 129 4.14 -0.38 -4.95
N LEU A 130 3.39 0.14 -3.97
CA LEU A 130 2.00 -0.28 -3.74
C LEU A 130 1.09 -0.02 -4.94
N VAL A 131 1.17 1.16 -5.55
CA VAL A 131 0.40 1.50 -6.76
C VAL A 131 0.67 0.52 -7.90
N VAL A 132 1.93 0.14 -8.12
CA VAL A 132 2.29 -0.87 -9.14
C VAL A 132 1.61 -2.22 -8.84
N TYR A 133 1.65 -2.67 -7.59
CA TYR A 133 1.09 -3.96 -7.21
C TYR A 133 -0.44 -3.97 -7.16
N TYR A 134 -1.08 -2.86 -6.79
CA TYR A 134 -2.53 -2.69 -6.86
C TYR A 134 -3.02 -2.73 -8.31
N ARG A 135 -2.34 -2.01 -9.22
CA ARG A 135 -2.64 -2.07 -10.66
C ARG A 135 -2.43 -3.47 -11.24
N HIS A 136 -1.35 -4.14 -10.85
CA HIS A 136 -1.11 -5.53 -11.26
C HIS A 136 -2.22 -6.45 -10.74
N HIS A 137 -2.64 -6.33 -9.48
CA HIS A 137 -3.73 -7.13 -8.92
C HIS A 137 -5.03 -6.93 -9.72
N LEU A 138 -5.39 -5.67 -10.00
CA LEU A 138 -6.56 -5.33 -10.81
C LEU A 138 -6.50 -5.90 -12.24
N LEU A 139 -5.30 -5.97 -12.83
CA LEU A 139 -5.11 -6.47 -14.18
C LEU A 139 -5.36 -7.98 -14.30
N VAL A 140 -5.02 -8.75 -13.26
CA VAL A 140 -4.94 -10.22 -13.35
C VAL A 140 -5.95 -10.97 -12.48
N THR A 141 -6.63 -10.30 -11.53
CA THR A 141 -7.64 -10.95 -10.69
C THR A 141 -8.92 -11.25 -11.47
N ASP A 142 -9.78 -12.11 -10.90
CA ASP A 142 -11.07 -12.47 -11.51
C ASP A 142 -12.08 -11.30 -11.36
N PRO A 143 -12.54 -10.69 -12.47
CA PRO A 143 -13.43 -9.53 -12.41
C PRO A 143 -14.85 -9.82 -11.93
N VAL A 144 -15.23 -11.09 -11.82
CA VAL A 144 -16.54 -11.54 -11.33
C VAL A 144 -16.43 -11.98 -9.88
N CYS A 145 -15.53 -12.91 -9.58
CA CYS A 145 -15.41 -13.51 -8.25
C CYS A 145 -14.68 -12.62 -7.24
N ASP A 146 -13.72 -11.80 -7.68
CA ASP A 146 -12.94 -10.89 -6.82
C ASP A 146 -13.39 -9.42 -6.99
N GLY A 147 -14.61 -9.21 -7.48
CA GLY A 147 -15.23 -7.89 -7.66
C GLY A 147 -15.16 -6.97 -6.42
N PRO A 148 -15.37 -7.46 -5.18
CA PRO A 148 -15.20 -6.65 -3.97
C PRO A 148 -13.78 -6.09 -3.81
N THR A 149 -12.75 -6.91 -4.05
CA THR A 149 -11.35 -6.47 -4.00
C THR A 149 -11.06 -5.44 -5.09
N ILE A 150 -11.57 -5.66 -6.31
CA ILE A 150 -11.44 -4.69 -7.41
C ILE A 150 -12.05 -3.35 -7.01
N ARG A 151 -13.23 -3.36 -6.39
CA ARG A 151 -13.87 -2.13 -5.92
C ARG A 151 -12.98 -1.41 -4.91
N ILE A 152 -12.47 -2.12 -3.90
CA ILE A 152 -11.61 -1.53 -2.85
C ILE A 152 -10.33 -0.94 -3.47
N LEU A 153 -9.59 -1.73 -4.24
CA LEU A 153 -8.31 -1.29 -4.82
C LEU A 153 -8.47 -0.11 -5.80
N ASN A 154 -9.58 -0.01 -6.53
CA ASN A 154 -9.83 1.17 -7.37
C ASN A 154 -10.03 2.46 -6.54
N HIS A 155 -10.62 2.38 -5.34
CA HIS A 155 -10.76 3.57 -4.48
C HIS A 155 -9.41 3.95 -3.88
N ILE A 156 -8.68 2.96 -3.35
CA ILE A 156 -7.33 3.16 -2.81
C ILE A 156 -6.41 3.78 -3.88
N LEU A 157 -6.43 3.26 -5.12
CA LEU A 157 -5.61 3.79 -6.20
C LEU A 157 -5.92 5.24 -6.56
N LEU A 158 -7.18 5.66 -6.48
CA LEU A 158 -7.56 7.05 -6.74
C LEU A 158 -6.88 8.01 -5.76
N GLU A 159 -6.83 7.63 -4.47
CA GLU A 159 -6.21 8.43 -3.42
C GLU A 159 -4.67 8.34 -3.51
N GLU A 160 -4.11 7.14 -3.71
CA GLU A 160 -2.66 6.95 -3.84
C GLU A 160 -2.06 7.66 -5.07
N GLU A 161 -2.78 7.74 -6.20
CA GLU A 161 -2.31 8.48 -7.37
C GLU A 161 -2.18 9.99 -7.07
N GLU A 162 -3.12 10.56 -6.30
CA GLU A 162 -3.01 11.95 -5.84
C GLU A 162 -1.90 12.10 -4.78
N HIS A 163 -1.71 11.11 -3.90
CA HIS A 163 -0.57 11.09 -2.97
C HIS A 163 0.77 11.17 -3.70
N LEU A 164 0.96 10.35 -4.74
CA LEU A 164 2.19 10.32 -5.54
C LEU A 164 2.42 11.63 -6.29
N LYS A 165 1.37 12.21 -6.85
CA LYS A 165 1.44 13.51 -7.54
C LYS A 165 1.84 14.63 -6.59
N TRP A 166 1.26 14.67 -5.39
CA TRP A 166 1.67 15.61 -4.36
C TRP A 166 3.11 15.36 -3.90
N GLY A 167 3.46 14.09 -3.67
CA GLY A 167 4.79 13.63 -3.29
C GLY A 167 5.88 14.05 -4.28
N GLN A 168 5.57 13.98 -5.58
CA GLN A 168 6.46 14.47 -6.63
C GLN A 168 6.59 16.00 -6.61
N GLY A 169 5.50 16.73 -6.35
CA GLY A 169 5.54 18.19 -6.23
C GLY A 169 6.43 18.65 -5.08
N ILE A 170 6.24 18.10 -3.88
CA ILE A 170 7.07 18.47 -2.72
C ILE A 170 8.54 18.05 -2.89
N TYR A 171 8.79 16.93 -3.58
CA TYR A 171 10.15 16.48 -3.89
C TYR A 171 10.89 17.53 -4.72
N GLU A 172 10.27 18.08 -5.78
CA GLU A 172 10.93 19.11 -6.61
C GLU A 172 11.23 20.39 -5.81
N GLU A 173 10.41 20.70 -4.81
CA GLU A 173 10.63 21.86 -3.93
C GLU A 173 11.75 21.64 -2.90
N LEU A 174 11.81 20.45 -2.29
CA LEU A 174 12.80 20.15 -1.23
C LEU A 174 14.15 19.65 -1.79
N ALA A 175 14.16 19.14 -3.01
CA ALA A 175 15.36 18.77 -3.77
C ALA A 175 15.71 19.88 -4.77
N ASP A 176 15.80 21.12 -4.30
CA ASP A 176 16.01 22.34 -5.09
C ASP A 176 17.46 22.50 -5.59
N THR A 177 18.42 21.81 -4.96
CA THR A 177 19.84 21.85 -5.31
C THR A 177 20.33 20.52 -5.89
N PRO A 178 21.38 20.54 -6.75
CA PRO A 178 22.01 19.31 -7.24
C PRO A 178 22.47 18.38 -6.11
N GLU A 179 22.96 18.93 -5.01
CA GLU A 179 23.42 18.20 -3.84
C GLU A 179 22.26 17.42 -3.19
N ARG A 180 21.13 18.10 -2.91
CA ARG A 180 19.93 17.47 -2.34
C ARG A 180 19.31 16.43 -3.26
N ARG A 181 19.34 16.68 -4.57
CA ARG A 181 18.91 15.67 -5.56
C ARG A 181 19.77 14.42 -5.53
N ARG A 182 21.10 14.56 -5.43
CA ARG A 182 22.03 13.42 -5.34
C ARG A 182 21.76 12.59 -4.09
N GLU A 183 21.65 13.24 -2.94
CA GLU A 183 21.34 12.59 -1.66
C GLU A 183 20.01 11.82 -1.73
N ALA A 184 18.96 12.45 -2.27
CA ALA A 184 17.67 11.79 -2.45
C ALA A 184 17.72 10.59 -3.41
N MET A 185 18.50 10.67 -4.50
CA MET A 185 18.67 9.56 -5.44
C MET A 185 19.45 8.40 -4.83
N GLU A 186 20.52 8.69 -4.07
CA GLU A 186 21.29 7.67 -3.34
C GLU A 186 20.40 6.95 -2.33
N TRP A 187 19.61 7.71 -1.57
CA TRP A 187 18.65 7.16 -0.61
C TRP A 187 17.54 6.33 -1.28
N GLN A 188 16.95 6.85 -2.37
CA GLN A 188 15.94 6.12 -3.14
C GLN A 188 16.51 4.76 -3.62
N THR A 189 17.72 4.77 -4.20
CA THR A 189 18.39 3.57 -4.71
C THR A 189 18.64 2.55 -3.60
N HIS A 190 19.06 3.01 -2.42
CA HIS A 190 19.27 2.15 -1.25
C HIS A 190 17.98 1.45 -0.81
N LEU A 191 16.88 2.21 -0.67
CA LEU A 191 15.59 1.65 -0.30
C LEU A 191 15.03 0.70 -1.37
N GLU A 192 15.20 1.01 -2.65
CA GLU A 192 14.80 0.13 -3.76
C GLU A 192 15.58 -1.19 -3.75
N ASP A 193 16.87 -1.19 -3.42
CA ASP A 193 17.66 -2.43 -3.27
C ASP A 193 17.14 -3.31 -2.13
N LEU A 194 16.81 -2.73 -0.97
CA LEU A 194 16.16 -3.48 0.12
C LEU A 194 14.81 -4.07 -0.30
N LEU A 195 14.01 -3.27 -0.99
CA LEU A 195 12.70 -3.69 -1.47
C LEU A 195 12.80 -4.84 -2.48
N VAL A 196 13.73 -4.76 -3.43
CA VAL A 196 14.00 -5.85 -4.40
C VAL A 196 14.46 -7.12 -3.67
N ARG A 197 15.37 -7.00 -2.70
CA ARG A 197 15.84 -8.16 -1.90
C ARG A 197 14.72 -8.82 -1.12
N SER A 198 13.72 -8.06 -0.68
CA SER A 198 12.54 -8.60 0.01
C SER A 198 11.52 -9.27 -0.91
N GLY A 199 11.62 -9.11 -2.24
CA GLY A 199 10.53 -9.48 -3.17
C GLY A 199 9.35 -8.51 -3.14
N GLY A 200 9.53 -7.35 -2.48
CA GLY A 200 8.52 -6.34 -2.28
C GLY A 200 7.39 -6.78 -1.34
N VAL A 201 6.28 -6.04 -1.38
CA VAL A 201 5.08 -6.28 -0.56
C VAL A 201 4.51 -7.71 -0.65
N LEU A 202 4.88 -8.51 -1.65
CA LEU A 202 4.39 -9.89 -1.78
C LEU A 202 5.37 -10.96 -1.29
N GLY A 203 6.60 -10.57 -0.97
CA GLY A 203 7.68 -11.51 -0.69
C GLY A 203 8.13 -12.28 -1.94
N HIS A 204 9.00 -13.26 -1.72
CA HIS A 204 9.39 -14.21 -2.76
C HIS A 204 8.33 -15.32 -2.90
N PRO A 205 8.27 -16.00 -4.06
CA PRO A 205 7.38 -17.17 -4.23
C PRO A 205 7.59 -18.26 -3.17
N GLN A 206 8.80 -18.35 -2.60
CA GLN A 206 9.17 -19.32 -1.57
C GLN A 206 8.57 -18.99 -0.20
N ASP A 207 8.25 -17.71 0.05
CA ASP A 207 7.64 -17.25 1.30
C ASP A 207 6.15 -17.64 1.37
N ALA A 208 5.53 -18.00 0.24
CA ALA A 208 4.15 -18.50 0.19
C ALA A 208 3.99 -19.97 0.63
N LEU A 209 5.10 -20.69 0.89
CA LEU A 209 5.12 -22.11 1.26
C LEU A 209 5.34 -22.37 2.77
N LYS A 210 5.42 -21.31 3.59
CA LYS A 210 5.53 -21.39 5.05
C LYS A 210 4.21 -21.03 5.70
#